data_AF-B1WY09-F1
#
_entry.id   AF-B1WY09-F1
#
_cell.length_a   1.000
_cell.length_b   1.000
_cell.length_c   1.000
_cell.angle_alpha   90.00
_cell.angle_beta   90.00
_cell.angle_gamma   90.00
#
_symmetry.space_group_name_H-M   'P 1'
#
loop_
_entity.id
_entity.type
_entity.pdbx_description
1 polymer ?
#
loop_
_entity_poly.entity_id
_entity_poly.type
_entity_poly.pdbx_seq_one_letter_code
_entity_poly.pdbx_strand_id
1 'polypeptide(L)'
;MCVSIVHKMTYLCGKVCYRSLMIPLFSLMLGLIAFPVKGQQGIYNPIPIKSNGAISDRLSDQDIPTGEGGFAKDYEIELEKGDQVAIDLTSDEFDSVVLLLGADGTTIAENDDGPDGSTNSLLFSRITETGRYIIRVRAFGETGGGNFNLKVTRLRPVDR
;
A
#
# COMPACT_ATOMS: atom_id res chain seq x y z
N MET A 1 52.38 48.73 -1.39
CA MET A 1 51.69 49.04 -0.11
C MET A 1 50.97 47.75 0.30
N CYS A 2 51.38 46.98 1.32
CA CYS A 2 51.38 47.31 2.76
C CYS A 2 49.98 47.86 3.17
N VAL A 3 49.18 47.32 4.11
CA VAL A 3 49.46 46.59 5.36
C VAL A 3 48.22 45.76 5.80
N SER A 4 48.51 44.70 6.56
CA SER A 4 47.71 43.87 7.48
C SER A 4 46.71 44.58 8.42
N ILE A 5 45.85 43.80 9.10
CA ILE A 5 45.57 43.75 10.57
C ILE A 5 44.38 42.77 10.78
N VAL A 6 44.57 41.50 11.17
CA VAL A 6 44.78 40.90 12.52
C VAL A 6 43.48 40.72 13.33
N HIS A 7 43.14 39.47 13.69
CA HIS A 7 43.14 38.98 15.08
C HIS A 7 43.02 37.45 15.15
N LYS A 8 44.07 36.82 15.70
CA LYS A 8 44.13 35.44 16.22
C LYS A 8 43.54 35.43 17.64
N MET A 9 42.86 34.37 18.02
CA MET A 9 42.67 34.01 19.44
C MET A 9 42.98 32.53 19.62
N THR A 10 43.99 32.26 20.44
CA THR A 10 44.50 30.93 20.79
C THR A 10 44.50 30.78 22.30
N TYR A 11 44.08 29.60 22.77
CA TYR A 11 44.78 28.69 23.69
C TYR A 11 43.91 28.05 24.78
N LEU A 12 44.18 26.75 24.93
CA LEU A 12 43.64 25.73 25.83
C LEU A 12 44.12 25.87 27.29
N CYS A 13 43.39 25.26 28.23
CA CYS A 13 43.86 24.55 29.43
C CYS A 13 42.62 23.88 30.08
N GLY A 14 42.53 22.62 30.54
CA GLY A 14 43.45 21.54 30.83
C GLY A 14 42.97 20.82 32.12
N LYS A 15 42.98 19.48 32.12
CA LYS A 15 43.03 18.50 33.24
C LYS A 15 41.76 17.70 33.62
N VAL A 16 41.96 16.37 33.51
CA VAL A 16 41.16 15.21 33.93
C VAL A 16 41.45 14.89 35.41
N CYS A 17 40.47 14.38 36.17
CA CYS A 17 40.71 13.62 37.40
C CYS A 17 39.58 12.60 37.64
N TYR A 18 39.94 11.32 37.76
CA TYR A 18 39.05 10.16 37.96
C TYR A 18 39.16 9.68 39.41
N ARG A 19 38.05 9.47 40.13
CA ARG A 19 38.01 8.77 41.43
C ARG A 19 36.75 7.91 41.54
N SER A 20 36.96 6.62 41.76
CA SER A 20 35.97 5.56 42.01
C SER A 20 35.37 5.63 43.42
N LEU A 21 34.05 5.35 43.63
CA LEU A 21 33.51 4.57 44.78
C LEU A 21 31.96 4.33 44.76
N MET A 22 31.56 3.05 44.78
CA MET A 22 30.40 2.34 45.42
C MET A 22 28.91 2.70 45.14
N ILE A 23 28.12 1.62 44.92
CA ILE A 23 26.68 1.50 44.56
C ILE A 23 25.79 1.38 45.82
N PRO A 24 24.50 1.80 45.77
CA PRO A 24 23.45 0.99 46.39
C PRO A 24 22.31 0.63 45.43
N LEU A 25 21.88 -0.63 45.57
CA LEU A 25 20.89 -1.35 44.80
C LEU A 25 19.47 -0.88 45.19
N PHE A 26 18.74 -0.21 44.28
CA PHE A 26 17.31 0.06 44.44
C PHE A 26 16.56 -0.73 43.36
N SER A 27 15.98 -1.86 43.76
CA SER A 27 15.22 -2.73 42.85
C SER A 27 13.94 -2.01 42.40
N LEU A 28 14.00 -1.39 41.22
CA LEU A 28 12.84 -0.82 40.55
C LEU A 28 12.05 -1.95 39.90
N MET A 29 10.97 -2.41 40.54
CA MET A 29 10.00 -3.31 39.93
C MET A 29 9.28 -2.57 38.79
N LEU A 30 9.80 -2.74 37.57
CA LEU A 30 9.18 -2.24 36.36
C LEU A 30 7.98 -3.15 36.02
N GLY A 31 6.81 -2.82 36.60
CA GLY A 31 5.56 -3.47 36.23
C GLY A 31 5.24 -3.16 34.76
N LEU A 32 5.36 -4.17 33.89
CA LEU A 32 4.94 -4.11 32.50
C LEU A 32 3.40 -4.08 32.44
N ILE A 33 2.82 -2.88 32.49
CA ILE A 33 1.42 -2.70 32.12
C ILE A 33 1.37 -2.66 30.58
N ALA A 34 1.03 -3.79 29.98
CA ALA A 34 0.73 -3.84 28.56
C ALA A 34 -0.66 -3.21 28.34
N PHE A 35 -0.70 -1.95 27.90
CA PHE A 35 -1.93 -1.38 27.38
C PHE A 35 -2.23 -2.01 26.02
N PRO A 36 -3.49 -2.38 25.73
CA PRO A 36 -3.85 -2.78 24.39
C PRO A 36 -3.68 -1.58 23.46
N VAL A 37 -2.72 -1.67 22.53
CA VAL A 37 -2.61 -0.72 21.40
C VAL A 37 -3.81 -1.01 20.51
N LYS A 38 -4.82 -0.14 20.54
CA LYS A 38 -5.88 -0.14 19.54
C LYS A 38 -5.25 0.36 18.23
N GLY A 39 -5.08 -0.54 17.27
CA GLY A 39 -4.48 -0.23 15.96
C GLY A 39 -5.14 0.99 15.31
N GLN A 40 -4.31 1.85 14.73
CA GLN A 40 -4.69 3.11 14.11
C GLN A 40 -5.43 2.83 12.80
N GLN A 41 -6.75 2.67 12.85
CA GLN A 41 -7.63 2.51 11.69
C GLN A 41 -8.16 3.89 11.32
N GLY A 42 -7.70 4.50 10.23
CA GLY A 42 -8.26 5.81 9.85
C GLY A 42 -7.70 6.54 8.63
N ILE A 43 -6.84 5.94 7.81
CA ILE A 43 -6.38 6.58 6.56
C ILE A 43 -6.66 5.72 5.32
N TYR A 44 -6.69 4.39 5.47
CA TYR A 44 -6.99 3.45 4.39
C TYR A 44 -8.37 2.82 4.61
N ASN A 45 -9.26 2.99 3.63
CA ASN A 45 -10.63 2.46 3.65
C ASN A 45 -11.05 2.09 2.21
N PRO A 46 -10.75 0.86 1.74
CA PRO A 46 -11.09 0.42 0.39
C PRO A 46 -12.61 0.38 0.17
N ILE A 47 -13.02 0.56 -1.09
CA ILE A 47 -14.44 0.65 -1.47
C ILE A 47 -15.04 -0.76 -1.57
N PRO A 48 -16.08 -1.13 -0.81
CA PRO A 48 -16.66 -2.47 -0.91
C PRO A 48 -17.30 -2.73 -2.27
N ILE A 49 -17.01 -3.88 -2.89
CA ILE A 49 -17.64 -4.35 -4.12
C ILE A 49 -18.22 -5.77 -3.94
N LYS A 50 -19.35 -6.03 -4.60
CA LYS A 50 -19.95 -7.37 -4.60
C LYS A 50 -19.24 -8.30 -5.58
N SER A 51 -19.27 -9.59 -5.32
CA SER A 51 -18.62 -10.63 -6.12
C SER A 51 -19.17 -10.84 -7.54
N ASN A 52 -20.30 -10.22 -7.88
CA ASN A 52 -20.80 -10.10 -9.26
C ASN A 52 -21.15 -8.64 -9.57
N GLY A 53 -20.36 -7.71 -9.03
CA GLY A 53 -20.55 -6.28 -9.13
C GLY A 53 -19.94 -5.68 -10.41
N ALA A 54 -20.51 -4.57 -10.85
CA ALA A 54 -19.89 -3.66 -11.79
C ALA A 54 -19.95 -2.25 -11.22
N ILE A 55 -18.90 -1.48 -11.43
CA ILE A 55 -18.80 -0.09 -11.00
C ILE A 55 -18.19 0.74 -12.13
N SER A 56 -18.76 1.92 -12.34
CA SER A 56 -18.17 2.98 -13.15
C SER A 56 -17.63 4.03 -12.19
N ASP A 57 -16.35 4.35 -12.30
CA ASP A 57 -15.66 5.26 -11.39
C ASP A 57 -14.57 6.04 -12.16
N ARG A 58 -13.85 6.92 -11.48
CA ARG A 58 -12.80 7.75 -12.06
C ARG A 58 -11.53 7.71 -11.22
N LEU A 59 -10.41 7.32 -11.82
CA LEU A 59 -9.08 7.40 -11.22
C LEU A 59 -8.55 8.83 -11.31
N SER A 60 -8.20 9.45 -10.19
CA SER A 60 -7.70 10.83 -10.14
C SER A 60 -6.63 11.06 -9.08
N ASP A 61 -6.12 12.28 -9.04
CA ASP A 61 -5.10 12.72 -8.08
C ASP A 61 -5.53 12.80 -6.61
N GLN A 62 -6.80 12.50 -6.33
CA GLN A 62 -7.35 12.41 -4.97
C GLN A 62 -7.29 10.98 -4.43
N ASP A 63 -6.89 10.02 -5.27
CA ASP A 63 -6.78 8.61 -4.92
C ASP A 63 -5.39 8.27 -4.37
N ILE A 64 -5.15 6.99 -4.10
CA ILE A 64 -3.96 6.52 -3.38
C ILE A 64 -2.72 6.80 -4.23
N PRO A 65 -1.77 7.65 -3.79
CA PRO A 65 -0.55 7.87 -4.54
C PRO A 65 0.30 6.58 -4.55
N THR A 66 0.79 6.17 -5.72
CA THR A 66 1.59 4.95 -5.85
C THR A 66 3.05 5.15 -5.42
N GLY A 67 3.49 6.40 -5.29
CA GLY A 67 4.90 6.76 -5.06
C GLY A 67 5.73 6.85 -6.35
N GLU A 68 5.15 6.46 -7.48
CA GLU A 68 5.77 6.47 -8.82
C GLU A 68 5.11 7.52 -9.73
N GLY A 69 4.49 8.55 -9.14
CA GLY A 69 3.78 9.62 -9.87
C GLY A 69 2.30 9.33 -10.19
N GLY A 70 1.89 8.06 -10.11
CA GLY A 70 0.52 7.62 -10.41
C GLY A 70 -0.40 7.54 -9.19
N PHE A 71 -1.64 7.13 -9.46
CA PHE A 71 -2.69 6.93 -8.48
C PHE A 71 -3.29 5.53 -8.57
N ALA A 72 -3.89 5.07 -7.48
CA ALA A 72 -4.57 3.80 -7.40
C ALA A 72 -5.89 3.92 -6.62
N LYS A 73 -6.90 3.15 -7.03
CA LYS A 73 -8.12 2.91 -6.23
C LYS A 73 -8.19 1.46 -5.82
N ASP A 74 -8.55 1.24 -4.56
CA ASP A 74 -8.70 -0.08 -3.97
C ASP A 74 -10.17 -0.40 -3.68
N TYR A 75 -10.59 -1.57 -4.14
CA TYR A 75 -11.91 -2.13 -3.89
C TYR A 75 -11.79 -3.39 -3.06
N GLU A 76 -12.57 -3.52 -1.98
CA GLU A 76 -12.57 -4.70 -1.13
C GLU A 76 -13.65 -5.69 -1.54
N ILE A 77 -13.31 -6.97 -1.57
CA ILE A 77 -14.20 -8.07 -1.90
C ILE A 77 -13.93 -9.28 -0.99
N GLU A 78 -15.00 -9.95 -0.57
CA GLU A 78 -14.93 -11.26 0.12
C GLU A 78 -14.99 -12.39 -0.91
N LEU A 79 -13.98 -13.26 -0.89
CA LEU A 79 -13.88 -14.44 -1.77
C LEU A 79 -13.67 -15.71 -0.95
N GLU A 80 -14.09 -16.84 -1.49
CA GLU A 80 -13.97 -18.15 -0.85
C GLU A 80 -12.95 -19.03 -1.58
N LYS A 81 -12.26 -19.88 -0.82
CA LYS A 81 -11.41 -20.93 -1.37
C LYS A 81 -12.15 -21.74 -2.42
N GLY A 82 -11.53 -21.89 -3.59
CA GLY A 82 -12.06 -22.62 -4.72
C GLY A 82 -12.78 -21.76 -5.75
N ASP A 83 -13.10 -20.50 -5.42
CA ASP A 83 -13.65 -19.55 -6.39
C ASP A 83 -12.71 -19.38 -7.58
N GLN A 84 -13.32 -19.19 -8.75
CA GLN A 84 -12.64 -18.60 -9.90
C GLN A 84 -13.19 -17.19 -10.08
N VAL A 85 -12.31 -16.19 -10.08
CA VAL A 85 -12.68 -14.79 -10.27
C VAL A 85 -12.17 -14.30 -11.61
N ALA A 86 -13.03 -13.58 -12.32
CA ALA A 86 -12.67 -12.78 -13.49
C ALA A 86 -12.86 -11.30 -13.14
N ILE A 87 -11.84 -10.49 -13.41
CA ILE A 87 -11.84 -9.05 -13.15
C ILE A 87 -11.55 -8.36 -14.48
N ASP A 88 -12.54 -7.63 -14.97
CA ASP A 88 -12.53 -6.92 -16.23
C ASP A 88 -12.45 -5.43 -15.92
N LEU A 89 -11.38 -4.78 -16.40
CA LEU A 89 -11.12 -3.37 -16.21
C LEU A 89 -10.98 -2.72 -17.58
N THR A 90 -11.83 -1.74 -17.87
CA THR A 90 -11.83 -1.03 -19.15
C THR A 90 -11.71 0.48 -18.96
N SER A 91 -10.93 1.13 -19.82
CA SER A 91 -10.86 2.58 -19.90
C SER A 91 -10.47 3.04 -21.31
N ASP A 92 -11.15 4.07 -21.79
CA ASP A 92 -10.77 4.79 -23.01
C ASP A 92 -9.78 5.95 -22.72
N GLU A 93 -9.50 6.24 -21.44
CA GLU A 93 -8.70 7.40 -21.01
C GLU A 93 -7.30 7.03 -20.53
N PHE A 94 -7.06 5.77 -20.15
CA PHE A 94 -5.75 5.30 -19.71
C PHE A 94 -5.56 3.81 -20.02
N ASP A 95 -4.28 3.43 -20.18
CA ASP A 95 -3.87 2.03 -20.26
C ASP A 95 -4.01 1.39 -18.87
N SER A 96 -4.86 0.39 -18.77
CA SER A 96 -5.38 -0.08 -17.49
C SER A 96 -4.48 -1.16 -16.89
N VAL A 97 -4.40 -1.19 -15.56
CA VAL A 97 -3.75 -2.28 -14.83
C VAL A 97 -4.61 -2.67 -13.65
N VAL A 98 -4.85 -3.97 -13.50
CA VAL A 98 -5.59 -4.53 -12.37
C VAL A 98 -4.74 -5.50 -11.58
N LEU A 99 -4.74 -5.35 -10.25
CA LEU A 99 -4.12 -6.28 -9.33
C LEU A 99 -5.17 -6.90 -8.43
N LEU A 100 -5.01 -8.19 -8.15
CA LEU A 100 -5.67 -8.87 -7.04
C LEU A 100 -4.65 -9.05 -5.92
N LEU A 101 -4.92 -8.46 -4.77
CA LEU A 101 -4.07 -8.50 -3.59
C LEU A 101 -4.74 -9.29 -2.47
N GLY A 102 -3.94 -10.01 -1.67
CA GLY A 102 -4.38 -10.56 -0.39
C GLY A 102 -4.64 -9.46 0.63
N ALA A 103 -5.32 -9.80 1.74
CA ALA A 103 -5.59 -8.86 2.84
C ALA A 103 -4.34 -8.27 3.49
N ASP A 104 -3.19 -8.93 3.33
CA ASP A 104 -1.87 -8.49 3.81
C ASP A 104 -1.11 -7.60 2.80
N GLY A 105 -1.70 -7.36 1.63
CA GLY A 105 -1.11 -6.59 0.53
C GLY A 105 -0.24 -7.42 -0.43
N THR A 106 -0.12 -8.73 -0.24
CA THR A 106 0.61 -9.61 -1.15
C THR A 106 -0.07 -9.65 -2.52
N THR A 107 0.67 -9.42 -3.62
CA THR A 107 0.14 -9.56 -4.97
C THR A 107 -0.14 -11.04 -5.28
N ILE A 108 -1.41 -11.36 -5.52
CA ILE A 108 -1.87 -12.68 -5.92
C ILE A 108 -1.82 -12.82 -7.44
N ALA A 109 -2.24 -11.78 -8.14
CA ALA A 109 -2.21 -11.70 -9.59
C ALA A 109 -2.22 -10.23 -10.05
N GLU A 110 -1.71 -9.99 -11.25
CA GLU A 110 -1.69 -8.69 -11.92
C GLU A 110 -1.85 -8.93 -13.42
N ASN A 111 -2.54 -8.01 -14.10
CA ASN A 111 -2.61 -8.00 -15.55
C ASN A 111 -2.88 -6.57 -16.06
N ASP A 112 -2.29 -6.21 -17.19
CA ASP A 112 -2.45 -4.94 -17.90
C ASP A 112 -3.18 -5.10 -19.24
N ASP A 113 -3.02 -6.23 -19.93
CA ASP A 113 -3.57 -6.42 -21.28
C ASP A 113 -4.86 -7.27 -21.37
N GLY A 114 -5.59 -7.06 -22.46
CA GLY A 114 -6.78 -7.82 -22.83
C GLY A 114 -6.46 -8.94 -23.84
N PRO A 115 -7.25 -10.02 -23.90
CA PRO A 115 -7.05 -11.08 -24.91
C PRO A 115 -7.33 -10.60 -26.35
N ASP A 116 -7.95 -9.44 -26.52
CA ASP A 116 -8.25 -8.80 -27.80
C ASP A 116 -7.11 -7.89 -28.31
N GLY A 117 -6.01 -7.77 -27.54
CA GLY A 117 -4.89 -6.89 -27.85
C GLY A 117 -5.16 -5.41 -27.54
N SER A 118 -6.22 -5.10 -26.80
CA SER A 118 -6.45 -3.76 -26.23
C SER A 118 -5.65 -3.55 -24.95
N THR A 119 -5.55 -2.29 -24.53
CA THR A 119 -4.98 -1.83 -23.25
C THR A 119 -5.94 -1.97 -22.07
N ASN A 120 -7.03 -2.73 -22.25
CA ASN A 120 -7.98 -3.05 -21.18
C ASN A 120 -7.55 -4.33 -20.49
N SER A 121 -7.52 -4.40 -19.17
CA SER A 121 -7.05 -5.58 -18.46
C SER A 121 -8.17 -6.59 -18.22
N LEU A 122 -7.86 -7.88 -18.44
CA LEU A 122 -8.71 -8.99 -18.01
C LEU A 122 -7.92 -9.98 -17.15
N LEU A 123 -8.19 -10.01 -15.84
CA LEU A 123 -7.50 -10.88 -14.89
C LEU A 123 -8.37 -12.07 -14.51
N PHE A 124 -7.80 -13.28 -14.58
CA PHE A 124 -8.40 -14.50 -14.03
C PHE A 124 -7.56 -15.05 -12.88
N SER A 125 -8.21 -15.39 -11.76
CA SER A 125 -7.51 -16.01 -10.63
C SER A 125 -8.35 -17.09 -9.96
N ARG A 126 -7.65 -18.11 -9.42
CA ARG A 126 -8.24 -19.14 -8.55
C ARG A 126 -7.91 -18.80 -7.10
N ILE A 127 -8.93 -18.70 -6.28
CA ILE A 127 -8.80 -18.35 -4.87
C ILE A 127 -8.42 -19.58 -4.06
N THR A 128 -7.31 -19.49 -3.33
CA THR A 128 -6.75 -20.60 -2.55
C THR A 128 -7.14 -20.55 -1.07
N GLU A 129 -7.53 -19.38 -0.57
CA GLU A 129 -7.89 -19.12 0.82
C GLU A 129 -9.17 -18.28 0.90
N THR A 130 -10.04 -18.59 1.86
CA THR A 130 -11.24 -17.78 2.09
C THR A 130 -10.89 -16.54 2.87
N GLY A 131 -11.34 -15.37 2.41
CA GLY A 131 -11.21 -14.13 3.16
C GLY A 131 -11.33 -12.89 2.28
N ARG A 132 -10.83 -11.78 2.83
CA ARG A 132 -10.80 -10.48 2.17
C ARG A 132 -9.68 -10.38 1.15
N TYR A 133 -10.01 -9.80 0.01
CA TYR A 133 -9.10 -9.46 -1.06
C TYR A 133 -9.29 -8.01 -1.46
N ILE A 134 -8.24 -7.42 -2.03
CA ILE A 134 -8.27 -6.08 -2.58
C ILE A 134 -8.08 -6.16 -4.09
N ILE A 135 -8.96 -5.51 -4.83
CA ILE A 135 -8.80 -5.26 -6.26
C ILE A 135 -8.26 -3.84 -6.39
N ARG A 136 -7.04 -3.71 -6.89
CA ARG A 136 -6.42 -2.42 -7.14
C ARG A 136 -6.50 -2.07 -8.61
N VAL A 137 -7.04 -0.89 -8.90
CA VAL A 137 -7.07 -0.27 -10.22
C VAL A 137 -6.02 0.82 -10.28
N ARG A 138 -5.17 0.81 -11.31
CA ARG A 138 -4.22 1.90 -11.61
C ARG A 138 -4.06 2.05 -13.12
N ALA A 139 -3.40 3.13 -13.53
CA ALA A 139 -2.91 3.27 -14.89
C ALA A 139 -1.52 2.63 -15.06
N PHE A 140 -1.21 2.20 -16.28
CA PHE A 140 0.14 1.81 -16.67
C PHE A 140 1.02 3.06 -16.77
N GLY A 141 2.24 2.99 -16.20
CA GLY A 141 3.18 4.11 -16.15
C GLY A 141 2.94 5.11 -15.01
N GLU A 142 3.70 6.21 -15.05
CA GLU A 142 3.83 7.18 -13.96
C GLU A 142 2.72 8.24 -13.95
N THR A 143 1.98 8.40 -15.05
CA THR A 143 0.95 9.43 -15.16
C THR A 143 -0.26 8.88 -15.92
N GLY A 144 -1.41 8.83 -15.26
CA GLY A 144 -2.64 8.35 -15.86
C GLY A 144 -3.80 8.44 -14.88
N GLY A 145 -5.00 8.61 -15.42
CA GLY A 145 -6.23 8.77 -14.66
C GLY A 145 -7.36 9.17 -15.60
N GLY A 146 -8.56 8.74 -15.28
CA GLY A 146 -9.67 8.81 -16.22
C GLY A 146 -10.86 8.02 -15.73
N ASN A 147 -11.96 8.10 -16.46
CA ASN A 147 -13.11 7.23 -16.20
C ASN A 147 -12.76 5.79 -16.56
N PHE A 148 -13.30 4.84 -15.80
CA PHE A 148 -13.16 3.41 -16.08
C PHE A 148 -14.40 2.64 -15.66
N ASN A 149 -14.51 1.42 -16.16
CA ASN A 149 -15.47 0.44 -15.66
C ASN A 149 -14.72 -0.76 -15.10
N LEU A 150 -15.04 -1.14 -13.88
CA LEU A 150 -14.55 -2.33 -13.21
C LEU A 150 -15.71 -3.31 -13.03
N LYS A 151 -15.56 -4.53 -13.54
CA LYS A 151 -16.52 -5.60 -13.39
C LYS A 151 -15.85 -6.82 -12.79
N VAL A 152 -16.47 -7.38 -11.76
CA VAL A 152 -16.02 -8.58 -11.07
C VAL A 152 -17.04 -9.67 -11.27
N THR A 153 -16.58 -10.85 -11.68
CA THR A 153 -17.43 -12.03 -11.85
C THR A 153 -16.84 -13.19 -11.07
N ARG A 154 -17.59 -13.67 -10.05
CA ARG A 154 -17.26 -14.86 -9.28
C ARG A 154 -17.94 -16.07 -9.91
N LEU A 155 -17.13 -16.93 -10.53
CA LEU A 155 -17.55 -18.19 -11.11
C LEU A 155 -17.47 -19.28 -10.05
N ARG A 156 -18.63 -19.82 -9.68
CA ARG A 156 -18.72 -21.01 -8.82
C ARG A 156 -19.00 -22.24 -9.69
N PRO A 157 -18.35 -23.38 -9.42
CA PRO A 157 -18.78 -24.64 -10.00
C PRO A 157 -20.26 -24.88 -9.72
N VAL A 158 -21.01 -25.34 -10.71
CA VAL A 158 -22.35 -25.88 -10.48
C VAL A 158 -22.17 -27.30 -9.98
N ASP A 159 -22.49 -27.54 -8.72
CA ASP A 159 -22.57 -28.89 -8.18
C ASP A 159 -23.63 -29.66 -8.98
N ARG A 160 -23.24 -30.76 -9.63
CA ARG A 160 -24.15 -31.68 -10.34
C ARG A 160 -24.49 -32.86 -9.46
#